data_AF-A0A0B2XGR6-F1
#
_entry.id   AF-A0A0B2XGR6-F1
#
_cell.length_a   1.000
_cell.length_b   1.000
_cell.length_c   1.000
_cell.angle_alpha   90.00
_cell.angle_beta   90.00
_cell.angle_gamma   90.00
#
_symmetry.space_group_name_H-M   'P 1'
#
loop_
_entity.id
_entity.type
_entity.pdbx_description
1 polymer ?
#
loop_
_entity_poly.entity_id
_entity_poly.type
_entity_poly.pdbx_seq_one_letter_code
_entity_poly.pdbx_strand_id
1 'polypeptide(L)'
;MFLLIPGSAVVGIILSKTGRYCPLHAVGFVLSTLGPGLNVLLDKDTHAGVWAMLQIADAVGGSFLLPTLLPAVLASLPEKDVASTTGMYSFLPSFGYVWDITIPSITFQNRFDAVSYQISDPAVRCALGGGRASELSTGAFVQALLQPVKSQILDAYLETLKAVWHGAMAFGATALIAVAVEKHVPLRTELGSKY
;
A
#
# COMPACT_ATOMS: atom_id res chain seq x y z
N MET A 1 7.07 -6.01 5.98
CA MET A 1 7.52 -5.17 7.12
C MET A 1 9.04 -5.22 7.36
N PHE A 2 9.69 -6.40 7.37
CA PHE A 2 11.13 -6.51 7.70
C PHE A 2 12.09 -5.61 6.90
N LEU A 3 11.81 -5.36 5.62
CA LEU A 3 12.67 -4.51 4.77
C LEU A 3 12.36 -3.01 4.85
N LEU A 4 11.21 -2.63 5.41
CA LEU A 4 10.77 -1.24 5.47
C LEU A 4 11.74 -0.39 6.30
N ILE A 5 12.10 -0.89 7.49
CA ILE A 5 12.96 -0.21 8.46
C ILE A 5 14.39 -0.03 7.93
N PRO A 6 15.11 -1.10 7.50
CA PRO A 6 16.46 -0.94 6.98
C PRO A 6 16.47 -0.14 5.67
N GLY A 7 15.47 -0.31 4.80
CA GLY A 7 15.32 0.50 3.58
C GLY A 7 15.17 1.98 3.90
N SER A 8 14.34 2.32 4.89
CA SER A 8 14.12 3.71 5.32
C SER A 8 15.39 4.32 5.90
N ALA A 9 16.20 3.55 6.63
CA ALA A 9 17.49 4.02 7.13
C ALA A 9 18.45 4.38 5.98
N VAL A 10 18.53 3.52 4.95
CA VAL A 10 19.36 3.78 3.76
C VAL A 10 18.87 5.02 3.01
N VAL A 11 17.56 5.15 2.78
CA VAL A 11 16.99 6.34 2.10
C VAL A 11 17.22 7.60 2.93
N GLY A 12 17.09 7.53 4.26
CA GLY A 12 17.41 8.64 5.15
C GLY A 12 18.87 9.10 5.04
N ILE A 13 19.82 8.16 4.95
CA ILE A 13 21.24 8.49 4.71
C ILE A 13 21.43 9.17 3.34
N ILE A 14 20.75 8.65 2.29
CA ILE A 14 20.81 9.25 0.95
C ILE A 14 20.24 10.67 0.98
N LEU A 15 19.11 10.89 1.64
CA LEU A 15 18.49 12.20 1.80
C LEU A 15 19.43 13.16 2.52
N SER A 16 20.01 12.75 3.65
CA SER A 16 20.95 13.59 4.42
C SER A 16 22.19 13.98 3.63
N LYS A 17 22.67 13.11 2.73
CA LYS A 17 23.83 13.42 1.88
C LYS A 17 23.49 14.27 0.66
N THR A 18 22.32 14.07 0.07
CA THR A 18 21.96 14.69 -1.22
C THR A 18 21.11 15.95 -1.07
N GLY A 19 20.35 16.07 0.01
CA GLY A 19 19.38 17.15 0.23
C GLY A 19 18.21 17.16 -0.77
N ARG A 20 18.03 16.10 -1.57
CA ARG A 20 17.05 16.05 -2.67
C ARG A 20 15.93 15.05 -2.38
N TYR A 21 14.83 15.53 -1.80
CA TYR A 21 13.67 14.70 -1.49
C TYR A 21 12.76 14.41 -2.71
N CYS A 22 12.54 15.37 -3.62
CA CYS A 22 11.66 15.19 -4.79
C CYS A 22 11.99 13.94 -5.64
N PRO A 23 13.25 13.65 -6.03
CA PRO A 23 13.54 12.43 -6.78
C PRO A 23 13.32 11.16 -5.94
N LEU A 24 13.52 11.23 -4.62
CA LEU A 24 13.25 10.09 -3.73
C LEU A 24 11.74 9.84 -3.58
N HIS A 25 10.93 10.90 -3.53
CA HIS A 25 9.47 10.80 -3.60
C HIS A 25 9.04 10.16 -4.92
N ALA A 26 9.55 10.64 -6.05
CA ALA A 26 9.20 10.10 -7.37
C ALA A 26 9.50 8.59 -7.44
N VAL A 27 10.68 8.16 -7.00
CA VAL A 27 11.04 6.73 -6.94
C VAL A 27 10.12 5.96 -5.99
N GLY A 28 9.88 6.49 -4.79
CA GLY A 28 8.99 5.88 -3.80
C GLY A 28 7.58 5.65 -4.33
N PHE A 29 6.96 6.68 -4.89
CA PHE A 29 5.59 6.59 -5.43
C PHE A 29 5.49 5.77 -6.71
N VAL A 30 6.52 5.77 -7.58
CA VAL A 30 6.58 4.83 -8.72
C VAL A 30 6.59 3.39 -8.21
N LEU A 31 7.44 3.07 -7.24
CA LEU A 31 7.52 1.72 -6.68
C LEU A 31 6.24 1.32 -5.93
N SER A 32 5.64 2.24 -5.16
CA SER A 32 4.35 2.02 -4.49
C SER A 32 3.18 1.84 -5.45
N THR A 33 3.29 2.36 -6.69
CA THR A 33 2.28 2.11 -7.74
C THR A 33 2.54 0.79 -8.45
N LEU A 34 3.80 0.48 -8.75
CA LEU A 34 4.18 -0.74 -9.44
C LEU A 34 3.91 -1.98 -8.60
N GLY A 35 4.20 -1.95 -7.29
CA GLY A 35 4.06 -3.09 -6.40
C GLY A 35 2.69 -3.79 -6.48
N PRO A 36 1.56 -3.08 -6.23
CA PRO A 36 0.22 -3.62 -6.42
C PRO A 36 -0.02 -4.14 -7.84
N GLY A 37 0.53 -3.47 -8.85
CA GLY A 37 0.44 -3.92 -10.25
C GLY A 37 1.15 -5.23 -10.52
N LEU A 38 2.31 -5.47 -9.92
CA LEU A 38 2.98 -6.77 -10.02
C LEU A 38 2.19 -7.86 -9.29
N ASN A 39 1.51 -7.54 -8.18
CA ASN A 39 0.66 -8.51 -7.49
C ASN A 39 -0.51 -9.01 -8.34
N VAL A 40 -0.94 -8.28 -9.37
CA VAL A 40 -1.96 -8.75 -10.33
C VAL A 40 -1.52 -10.02 -11.08
N LEU A 41 -0.21 -10.27 -11.18
CA LEU A 41 0.36 -11.49 -11.78
C LEU A 41 0.25 -12.71 -10.86
N LEU A 42 -0.20 -12.55 -9.62
CA LEU A 42 -0.34 -13.65 -8.68
C LEU A 42 -1.45 -14.61 -9.14
N ASP A 43 -1.08 -15.88 -9.16
CA ASP A 43 -1.96 -17.01 -9.47
C ASP A 43 -1.88 -18.08 -8.35
N LYS A 44 -2.83 -19.01 -8.32
CA LYS A 44 -2.94 -20.10 -7.34
C LYS A 44 -1.72 -21.02 -7.30
N ASP A 45 -1.00 -21.11 -8.43
CA ASP A 45 0.18 -21.95 -8.58
C ASP A 45 1.50 -21.17 -8.39
N THR A 46 1.43 -19.92 -7.91
CA THR A 46 2.63 -19.09 -7.72
C THR A 46 3.54 -19.68 -6.65
N HIS A 47 4.80 -19.91 -7.01
CA HIS A 47 5.80 -20.40 -6.07
C HIS A 47 6.06 -19.39 -4.95
N ALA A 48 6.27 -19.88 -3.72
CA ALA A 48 6.47 -19.04 -2.53
C ALA A 48 7.60 -18.00 -2.69
N GLY A 49 8.66 -18.36 -3.44
CA GLY A 49 9.76 -17.43 -3.76
C GLY A 49 9.33 -16.24 -4.63
N VAL A 50 8.46 -16.47 -5.62
CA VAL A 50 7.94 -15.39 -6.48
C VAL A 50 7.03 -14.48 -5.66
N TRP A 51 6.13 -15.07 -4.87
CA TRP A 51 5.28 -14.32 -3.94
C TRP A 51 6.11 -13.46 -2.97
N ALA A 52 7.18 -14.01 -2.39
CA ALA A 52 8.06 -13.26 -1.50
C ALA A 52 8.74 -12.07 -2.23
N MET A 53 9.19 -12.26 -3.47
CA MET A 53 9.80 -11.18 -4.26
C MET A 53 8.82 -10.05 -4.57
N LEU A 54 7.55 -10.37 -4.84
CA LEU A 54 6.49 -9.38 -5.04
C LEU A 54 6.28 -8.54 -3.76
N GLN A 55 6.22 -9.18 -2.60
CA GLN A 55 6.09 -8.51 -1.31
C GLN A 55 7.32 -7.64 -0.96
N ILE A 56 8.51 -8.04 -1.41
CA ILE A 56 9.71 -7.22 -1.29
C ILE A 56 9.56 -5.95 -2.13
N ALA A 57 9.09 -6.05 -3.37
CA ALA A 57 8.88 -4.89 -4.24
C ALA A 57 7.91 -3.87 -3.62
N ASP A 58 6.80 -4.33 -3.04
CA ASP A 58 5.86 -3.48 -2.28
C ASP A 58 6.55 -2.77 -1.10
N ALA A 59 7.33 -3.53 -0.32
CA ALA A 59 7.98 -3.01 0.88
C ALA A 59 9.05 -1.94 0.56
N VAL A 60 9.71 -2.04 -0.59
CA VAL A 60 10.72 -1.06 -1.01
C VAL A 60 10.07 0.30 -1.28
N GLY A 61 8.91 0.38 -1.93
CA GLY A 61 8.24 1.66 -2.20
C GLY A 61 7.97 2.47 -0.92
N GLY A 62 7.40 1.83 0.10
CA GLY A 62 7.14 2.46 1.39
C GLY A 62 8.39 2.97 2.13
N SER A 63 9.56 2.36 1.86
CA SER A 63 10.83 2.74 2.52
C SER A 63 11.37 4.09 2.08
N PHE A 64 10.96 4.56 0.90
CA PHE A 64 11.39 5.88 0.40
C PHE A 64 10.64 7.03 1.05
N LEU A 65 9.36 6.82 1.38
CA LEU A 65 8.45 7.89 1.76
C LEU A 65 8.57 8.27 3.24
N LEU A 66 8.71 7.28 4.12
CA LEU A 66 8.84 7.48 5.57
C LEU A 66 9.89 8.52 5.99
N PRO A 67 11.15 8.43 5.53
CA PRO A 67 12.20 9.35 5.97
C PRO A 67 12.22 10.70 5.22
N THR A 68 11.43 10.86 4.16
CA THR A 68 11.54 12.01 3.23
C THR A 68 10.40 13.02 3.36
N LEU A 69 9.18 12.56 3.69
CA LEU A 69 7.98 13.39 3.70
C LEU A 69 8.02 14.51 4.74
N LEU A 70 8.36 14.21 6.00
CA LEU A 70 8.40 15.24 7.04
C LEU A 70 9.46 16.33 6.75
N PRO A 71 10.73 15.99 6.43
CA PRO A 71 11.71 17.00 6.02
C PRO A 71 11.26 17.84 4.83
N ALA A 72 10.61 17.25 3.83
CA ALA A 72 10.09 17.96 2.66
C ALA A 72 9.04 19.01 3.03
N VAL A 73 8.07 18.66 3.88
CA VAL A 73 7.03 19.58 4.35
C VAL A 73 7.62 20.71 5.18
N LEU A 74 8.62 20.40 6.02
CA LEU A 74 9.25 21.40 6.89
C LEU A 74 10.22 22.32 6.13
N ALA A 75 10.74 21.93 4.96
CA ALA A 75 11.76 22.66 4.22
C ALA A 75 11.34 24.11 3.88
N SER A 76 10.07 24.33 3.55
CA SER A 76 9.54 25.64 3.16
C SER A 76 8.95 26.47 4.31
N LEU A 77 8.89 25.94 5.54
CA LEU A 77 8.15 26.56 6.63
C LEU A 77 9.00 27.48 7.50
N PRO A 78 8.46 28.61 8.01
CA PRO A 78 9.11 29.38 9.04
C PRO A 78 9.10 28.62 10.38
N GLU A 79 10.08 28.87 11.25
CA GLU A 79 10.27 28.11 12.51
C GLU A 79 9.03 28.11 13.42
N LYS A 80 8.29 29.22 13.44
CA LYS A 80 7.03 29.35 14.20
C LYS A 80 5.96 28.32 13.81
N ASP A 81 5.98 27.80 12.58
CA ASP A 81 4.96 26.90 12.06
C ASP A 81 5.41 25.43 12.08
N VAL A 82 6.68 25.15 12.39
CA VAL A 82 7.26 23.79 12.40
C VAL A 82 6.58 22.90 13.44
N ALA A 83 6.37 23.39 14.67
CA ALA A 83 5.76 22.59 15.73
C ALA A 83 4.31 22.21 15.40
N SER A 84 3.52 23.17 14.94
CA SER A 84 2.12 22.94 14.53
C SER A 84 2.03 21.97 13.35
N THR A 85 2.88 22.17 12.33
CA THR A 85 2.91 21.30 11.14
C THR A 85 3.34 19.88 11.48
N THR A 86 4.34 19.71 12.36
CA THR A 86 4.77 18.38 12.81
C THR A 86 3.67 17.65 13.57
N GLY A 87 2.88 18.38 14.37
CA GLY A 87 1.67 17.85 15.01
C GLY A 87 0.64 17.37 13.98
N MET A 88 0.35 18.19 12.96
CA MET A 88 -0.56 17.83 11.88
C MET A 88 -0.07 16.61 11.08
N TYR A 89 1.23 16.56 10.77
CA TYR A 89 1.86 15.44 10.07
C TYR A 89 1.73 14.14 10.86
N SER A 90 1.82 14.19 12.19
CA SER A 90 1.63 12.99 13.04
C SER A 90 0.16 12.55 13.11
N PHE A 91 -0.79 13.47 12.93
CA PHE A 91 -2.22 13.17 12.96
C PHE A 91 -2.74 12.60 11.64
N LEU A 92 -2.29 13.14 10.50
CA LEU A 92 -2.83 12.82 9.18
C LEU A 92 -2.82 11.31 8.82
N PRO A 93 -1.76 10.52 9.16
CA PRO A 93 -1.77 9.07 8.94
C PRO A 93 -2.92 8.35 9.64
N SER A 94 -3.35 8.80 10.82
CA SER A 94 -4.49 8.20 11.54
C SER A 94 -5.77 8.26 10.73
N PHE A 95 -6.00 9.36 10.03
CA PHE A 95 -7.12 9.49 9.09
C PHE A 95 -6.92 8.60 7.85
N GLY A 96 -5.68 8.55 7.33
CA GLY A 96 -5.31 7.69 6.21
C GLY A 96 -5.60 6.21 6.48
N TYR A 97 -5.23 5.70 7.66
CA TYR A 97 -5.42 4.29 8.04
C TYR A 97 -6.89 3.84 8.02
N VAL A 98 -7.84 4.73 8.33
CA VAL A 98 -9.26 4.41 8.27
C VAL A 98 -9.67 4.08 6.84
N TRP A 99 -9.25 4.92 5.88
CA TRP A 99 -9.57 4.73 4.46
C TRP A 99 -8.76 3.60 3.82
N ASP A 100 -7.50 3.44 4.26
CA ASP A 100 -6.59 2.39 3.82
C ASP A 100 -7.17 0.99 4.03
N ILE A 101 -7.91 0.77 5.12
CA ILE A 101 -8.56 -0.52 5.40
C ILE A 101 -9.96 -0.58 4.77
N THR A 102 -10.71 0.51 4.84
CA THR A 102 -12.13 0.53 4.45
C THR A 102 -12.33 0.36 2.94
N ILE A 103 -11.54 1.07 2.11
CA ILE A 103 -11.72 1.06 0.65
C ILE A 103 -11.41 -0.33 0.06
N PRO A 104 -10.27 -0.98 0.37
CA PRO A 104 -9.99 -2.35 -0.06
C PRO A 104 -11.05 -3.34 0.41
N SER A 105 -11.51 -3.22 1.66
CA SER A 105 -12.51 -4.13 2.23
C SER A 105 -13.83 -4.07 1.47
N ILE A 106 -14.36 -2.87 1.22
CA ILE A 106 -15.61 -2.70 0.46
C ILE A 106 -15.43 -3.17 -1.00
N THR A 107 -14.29 -2.84 -1.62
CA THR A 107 -13.98 -3.27 -2.99
C THR A 107 -13.92 -4.79 -3.08
N PHE A 108 -13.28 -5.43 -2.10
CA PHE A 108 -13.19 -6.88 -2.01
C PHE A 108 -14.57 -7.51 -1.86
N GLN A 109 -15.37 -7.06 -0.90
CA GLN A 109 -16.71 -7.61 -0.64
C GLN A 109 -17.61 -7.49 -1.87
N ASN A 110 -17.70 -6.29 -2.46
CA ASN A 110 -18.53 -6.05 -3.63
C ASN A 110 -18.10 -6.88 -4.83
N ARG A 111 -16.78 -7.00 -5.07
CA ARG A 111 -16.26 -7.78 -6.19
C ARG A 111 -16.44 -9.29 -5.94
N PHE A 112 -16.21 -9.76 -4.73
CA PHE A 112 -16.39 -11.17 -4.36
C PHE A 112 -17.84 -11.60 -4.55
N ASP A 113 -18.80 -10.82 -4.06
CA ASP A 113 -20.23 -11.09 -4.24
C ASP A 113 -20.59 -11.17 -5.73
N ALA A 114 -20.02 -10.28 -6.56
CA ALA A 114 -20.24 -10.26 -8.01
C ALA A 114 -19.63 -11.46 -8.75
N VAL A 115 -18.58 -12.11 -8.24
CA VAL A 115 -17.95 -13.30 -8.85
C VAL A 115 -18.34 -14.61 -8.17
N SER A 116 -19.04 -14.55 -7.04
CA SER A 116 -19.46 -15.70 -6.23
C SER A 116 -20.36 -16.70 -6.99
N TYR A 117 -20.97 -16.29 -8.11
CA TYR A 117 -21.74 -17.16 -8.98
C TYR A 117 -20.92 -18.32 -9.58
N GLN A 118 -19.59 -18.19 -9.65
CA GLN A 118 -18.66 -19.22 -10.12
C GLN A 118 -18.58 -20.41 -9.15
N ILE A 119 -18.95 -20.23 -7.88
CA ILE A 119 -18.97 -21.28 -6.87
C ILE A 119 -20.22 -22.14 -7.08
N SER A 120 -20.01 -23.40 -7.42
CA SER A 120 -21.09 -24.33 -7.77
C SER A 120 -21.90 -24.80 -6.56
N ASP A 121 -21.31 -24.80 -5.37
CA ASP A 121 -21.98 -25.19 -4.12
C ASP A 121 -22.79 -24.01 -3.54
N PRO A 122 -24.13 -24.09 -3.52
CA PRO A 122 -24.97 -23.00 -3.02
C PRO A 122 -24.83 -22.76 -1.50
N ALA A 123 -24.54 -23.79 -0.71
CA ALA A 123 -24.36 -23.66 0.74
C ALA A 123 -23.07 -22.94 1.05
N VAL A 124 -21.98 -23.27 0.34
CA VAL A 124 -20.69 -22.57 0.48
C VAL A 124 -20.79 -21.13 -0.05
N ARG A 125 -21.47 -20.91 -1.17
CA ARG A 125 -21.75 -19.56 -1.69
C ARG A 125 -22.55 -18.73 -0.70
N CYS A 126 -23.58 -19.30 -0.07
CA CYS A 126 -24.38 -18.61 0.95
C CYS A 126 -23.57 -18.32 2.23
N ALA A 127 -22.65 -19.22 2.60
CA ALA A 127 -21.80 -19.03 3.76
C ALA A 127 -20.73 -17.94 3.56
N LEU A 128 -20.23 -17.78 2.32
CA LEU A 128 -19.22 -16.80 1.95
C LEU A 128 -19.81 -15.44 1.50
N GLY A 129 -21.06 -15.42 1.05
CA GLY A 129 -21.73 -14.20 0.61
C GLY A 129 -22.08 -13.23 1.74
N GLY A 130 -22.46 -12.00 1.38
CA GLY A 130 -22.93 -10.99 2.33
C GLY A 130 -21.82 -10.41 3.20
N GLY A 131 -20.62 -10.25 2.65
CA GLY A 131 -19.46 -9.65 3.31
C GLY A 131 -18.63 -10.59 4.18
N ARG A 132 -19.00 -11.87 4.30
CA ARG A 132 -18.33 -12.85 5.18
C ARG A 132 -17.13 -13.53 4.54
N ALA A 133 -16.89 -13.31 3.25
CA ALA A 133 -15.75 -13.86 2.53
C ALA A 133 -14.42 -13.48 3.20
N SER A 134 -14.23 -12.22 3.61
CA SER A 134 -13.00 -11.80 4.29
C SER A 134 -12.79 -12.46 5.67
N GLU A 135 -13.84 -12.95 6.32
CA GLU A 135 -13.77 -13.58 7.64
C GLU A 135 -13.49 -15.08 7.56
N LEU A 136 -14.08 -15.76 6.57
CA LEU A 136 -13.95 -17.21 6.35
C LEU A 136 -12.76 -17.60 5.48
N SER A 137 -11.94 -16.64 5.03
CA SER A 137 -10.71 -16.90 4.26
C SER A 137 -9.57 -17.55 5.08
N THR A 138 -9.86 -18.04 6.29
CA THR A 138 -8.84 -18.65 7.15
C THR A 138 -8.31 -19.92 6.49
N GLY A 139 -6.99 -20.12 6.51
CA GLY A 139 -6.34 -21.24 5.83
C GLY A 139 -6.96 -22.60 6.18
N ALA A 140 -7.42 -22.79 7.42
CA ALA A 140 -8.09 -24.01 7.87
C ALA A 140 -9.43 -24.29 7.13
N PHE A 141 -10.25 -23.26 6.88
CA PHE A 141 -11.50 -23.40 6.15
C PHE A 141 -11.23 -23.77 4.68
N VAL A 142 -10.27 -23.08 4.05
CA VAL A 142 -9.90 -23.34 2.65
C VAL A 142 -9.21 -24.70 2.47
N GLN A 143 -8.44 -25.15 3.47
CA GLN A 143 -7.80 -26.47 3.48
C GLN A 143 -8.82 -27.62 3.59
N ALA A 144 -9.92 -27.41 4.31
CA ALA A 144 -10.96 -28.41 4.53
C ALA A 144 -11.91 -28.62 3.33
N LEU A 145 -11.88 -27.75 2.32
CA LEU A 145 -12.74 -27.84 1.15
C LEU A 145 -12.27 -28.92 0.16
N LEU A 146 -13.21 -29.72 -0.34
CA LEU A 146 -12.96 -30.69 -1.42
C LEU A 146 -12.92 -30.01 -2.79
N GLN A 147 -12.22 -30.65 -3.74
CA GLN A 147 -12.32 -30.30 -5.16
C GLN A 147 -13.70 -30.69 -5.70
N PRO A 148 -14.32 -29.93 -6.62
CA PRO A 148 -13.80 -28.73 -7.33
C PRO A 148 -14.09 -27.39 -6.64
N VAL A 149 -14.82 -27.38 -5.52
CA VAL A 149 -15.29 -26.15 -4.86
C VAL A 149 -14.11 -25.32 -4.34
N LYS A 150 -13.06 -25.97 -3.86
CA LYS A 150 -11.82 -25.30 -3.41
C LYS A 150 -11.17 -24.46 -4.52
N SER A 151 -11.04 -24.98 -5.74
CA SER A 151 -10.42 -24.22 -6.83
C SER A 151 -11.29 -23.04 -7.24
N GLN A 152 -12.62 -23.23 -7.35
CA GLN A 152 -13.56 -22.16 -7.67
C GLN A 152 -13.49 -21.00 -6.68
N ILE A 153 -13.34 -21.31 -5.40
CA ILE A 153 -13.18 -20.29 -4.36
C ILE A 153 -11.84 -19.58 -4.53
N LEU A 154 -10.73 -20.30 -4.66
CA LEU A 154 -9.41 -19.67 -4.88
C LEU A 154 -9.40 -18.75 -6.11
N ASP A 155 -10.04 -19.17 -7.20
CA ASP A 155 -10.16 -18.38 -8.43
C ASP A 155 -10.97 -17.10 -8.17
N ALA A 156 -12.13 -17.21 -7.49
CA ALA A 156 -12.93 -16.06 -7.09
C ALA A 156 -12.18 -15.09 -6.16
N TYR A 157 -11.39 -15.61 -5.21
CA TYR A 157 -10.52 -14.80 -4.33
C TYR A 157 -9.43 -14.08 -5.12
N LEU A 158 -8.73 -14.76 -6.03
CA LEU A 158 -7.69 -14.16 -6.86
C LEU A 158 -8.26 -13.08 -7.78
N GLU A 159 -9.41 -13.32 -8.40
CA GLU A 159 -10.09 -12.32 -9.22
C GLU A 159 -10.49 -11.08 -8.42
N THR A 160 -10.95 -11.30 -7.18
CA THR A 160 -11.32 -10.23 -6.25
C THR A 160 -10.09 -9.43 -5.79
N LEU A 161 -9.00 -10.11 -5.42
CA LEU A 161 -7.74 -9.47 -5.02
C LEU A 161 -7.15 -8.62 -6.15
N LYS A 162 -7.26 -9.08 -7.41
CA LYS A 162 -6.87 -8.27 -8.58
C LYS A 162 -7.62 -6.94 -8.60
N ALA A 163 -8.93 -6.91 -8.35
CA ALA A 163 -9.67 -5.65 -8.30
C ALA A 163 -9.15 -4.71 -7.20
N VAL A 164 -8.82 -5.25 -6.02
CA VAL A 164 -8.23 -4.46 -4.92
C VAL A 164 -6.87 -3.88 -5.30
N TRP A 165 -6.00 -4.68 -5.93
CA TRP A 165 -4.69 -4.20 -6.40
C TRP A 165 -4.81 -3.13 -7.48
N HIS A 166 -5.79 -3.22 -8.38
CA HIS A 166 -6.06 -2.13 -9.33
C HIS A 166 -6.50 -0.85 -8.62
N GLY A 167 -7.32 -0.95 -7.58
CA GLY A 167 -7.66 0.20 -6.73
C GLY A 167 -6.43 0.83 -6.09
N ALA A 168 -5.55 0.01 -5.50
CA ALA A 168 -4.29 0.49 -4.91
C ALA A 168 -3.36 1.15 -5.95
N MET A 169 -3.25 0.59 -7.15
CA MET A 169 -2.51 1.21 -8.27
C MET A 169 -3.07 2.60 -8.61
N ALA A 170 -4.40 2.76 -8.63
CA ALA A 170 -5.02 4.06 -8.92
C ALA A 170 -4.66 5.11 -7.86
N PHE A 171 -4.65 4.74 -6.57
CA PHE A 171 -4.18 5.61 -5.49
C PHE A 171 -2.68 5.93 -5.58
N GLY A 172 -1.85 4.95 -5.95
CA GLY A 172 -0.42 5.18 -6.20
C GLY A 172 -0.21 6.17 -7.34
N ALA A 173 -0.96 6.02 -8.43
CA ALA A 173 -0.87 6.89 -9.61
C ALA A 173 -1.28 8.34 -9.29
N THR A 174 -2.34 8.55 -8.49
CA THR A 174 -2.72 9.92 -8.07
C THR A 174 -1.66 10.56 -7.19
N ALA A 175 -1.03 9.78 -6.30
CA ALA A 175 0.09 10.27 -5.50
C ALA A 175 1.31 10.61 -6.36
N LEU A 176 1.59 9.82 -7.40
CA LEU A 176 2.66 10.11 -8.36
C LEU A 176 2.40 11.41 -9.14
N ILE A 177 1.15 11.68 -9.52
CA ILE A 177 0.76 12.96 -10.12
C ILE A 177 1.00 14.11 -9.15
N ALA A 178 0.70 13.93 -7.86
CA ALA A 178 0.97 14.95 -6.84
C ALA A 178 2.46 15.28 -6.72
N VAL A 179 3.35 14.28 -6.83
CA VAL A 179 4.81 14.50 -6.88
C VAL A 179 5.22 15.31 -8.11
N ALA A 180 4.59 15.09 -9.27
CA ALA A 180 4.91 15.86 -10.47
C ALA A 180 4.58 17.37 -10.32
N VAL A 181 3.65 17.71 -9.43
CA VAL A 181 3.28 19.09 -9.08
C VAL A 181 4.10 19.63 -7.90
N GLU A 182 4.80 18.77 -7.17
CA GLU A 182 5.61 19.13 -6.00
C GLU A 182 6.74 20.08 -6.43
N LYS A 183 6.71 21.30 -5.88
CA LYS A 183 7.78 22.27 -6.11
C LYS A 183 9.00 21.88 -5.29
N HIS A 184 10.16 21.83 -5.95
CA HIS A 184 11.41 21.62 -5.25
C HIS A 184 11.80 22.86 -4.43
N VAL A 185 11.89 22.69 -3.11
CA VAL A 185 12.45 23.67 -2.20
C VAL A 185 13.70 23.07 -1.59
N PRO A 186 14.87 23.73 -1.61
CA PRO A 186 16.07 23.17 -1.00
C PRO A 186 15.86 22.98 0.51
N LEU A 187 16.30 21.83 1.03
CA LEU A 187 16.30 21.57 2.47
C LEU A 187 17.17 22.62 3.17
N ARG A 188 16.67 23.20 4.27
CA ARG A 188 17.44 24.13 5.08
C ARG A 188 18.61 23.42 5.74
N THR A 189 19.82 23.95 5.53
CA THR A 189 21.07 23.44 6.11
C THR A 189 21.44 24.13 7.43
N GLU A 190 20.79 25.24 7.80
CA GLU A 190 21.07 25.97 9.06
C GLU A 190 19.81 26.29 9.85
N LEU A 191 19.88 26.11 11.18
CA LEU A 191 18.92 26.58 12.17
C LEU A 191 19.17 28.07 12.38
N GLY A 192 18.19 28.92 12.05
CA GLY A 192 18.29 30.34 12.28
C GLY A 192 18.05 30.64 13.75
N SER A 193 19.06 30.43 14.62
CA SER A 193 18.95 30.77 16.04
C SER A 193 18.80 32.29 16.19
N LYS A 194 17.55 32.78 16.22
CA LYS A 194 17.24 34.08 16.79
C LYS A 194 17.04 33.87 18.29
N TYR A 195 18.13 34.06 19.03
CA TYR A 195 18.07 34.43 20.45
C TYR A 195 17.33 35.75 20.62
#